data_AF-A0A9E3K5C9-F1
#
_entry.id   AF-A0A9E3K5C9-F1
#
_cell.length_a   1.000
_cell.length_b   1.000
_cell.length_c   1.000
_cell.angle_alpha   90.00
_cell.angle_beta   90.00
_cell.angle_gamma   90.00
#
_symmetry.space_group_name_H-M   'P 1'
#
loop_
_entity.id
_entity.type
_entity.pdbx_description
1 polymer ?
#
loop_
_entity_poly.entity_id
_entity_poly.type
_entity_poly.pdbx_seq_one_letter_code
_entity_poly.pdbx_strand_id
1 'polypeptide(L)'
;MSQGDAQMREEAAGWFLRQRDPARADWDGFVAWLEADPAHNVAYEAVALADDELEPWIGDRRPADIPSNDNIPHRAHARPRWLAGMAASVAILV
;
A
#
# COMPACT_ATOMS: atom_id res chain seq x y z
N MET A 1 10.72 20.78 -14.34
CA MET A 1 10.43 19.40 -13.94
C MET A 1 11.55 18.54 -14.49
N SER A 2 12.28 17.86 -13.62
CA SER A 2 13.37 16.97 -14.02
C SER A 2 12.80 15.65 -14.54
N GLN A 3 13.59 14.89 -15.29
CA GLN A 3 13.17 13.56 -15.77
C GLN A 3 12.86 12.60 -14.60
N GLY A 4 13.62 12.68 -13.51
CA GLY A 4 13.35 11.91 -12.28
C GLY A 4 12.00 12.25 -11.63
N ASP A 5 11.63 13.54 -11.57
CA ASP A 5 10.34 13.97 -11.02
C ASP A 5 9.17 13.39 -11.85
N ALA A 6 9.32 13.32 -13.18
CA ALA A 6 8.31 12.75 -14.05
C ALA A 6 8.15 11.24 -13.83
N GLN A 7 9.26 10.51 -13.72
CA GLN A 7 9.26 9.08 -13.44
C GLN A 7 8.64 8.77 -12.07
N MET A 8 8.97 9.55 -11.04
CA MET A 8 8.39 9.39 -9.70
C MET A 8 6.88 9.59 -9.68
N ARG A 9 6.37 10.58 -10.42
CA ARG A 9 4.92 10.80 -10.55
C ARG A 9 4.22 9.66 -11.27
N GLU A 10 4.89 9.07 -12.27
CA GLU A 10 4.38 7.89 -12.98
C GLU A 10 4.33 6.66 -12.06
N GLU A 11 5.38 6.43 -11.27
CA GLU A 11 5.42 5.36 -10.26
C GLU A 11 4.32 5.52 -9.21
N ALA A 12 4.15 6.75 -8.69
CA ALA A 12 3.10 7.09 -7.73
C ALA A 12 1.70 6.80 -8.30
N ALA A 13 1.43 7.21 -9.55
CA ALA A 13 0.17 6.90 -10.22
C ALA A 13 -0.02 5.38 -10.42
N GLY A 14 1.04 4.66 -10.75
CA GLY A 14 1.03 3.21 -10.85
C GLY A 14 0.67 2.53 -9.52
N TRP A 15 1.23 2.99 -8.41
CA TRP A 15 0.87 2.52 -7.07
C TRP A 15 -0.58 2.84 -6.71
N PHE A 16 -1.03 4.06 -6.97
CA PHE A 16 -2.41 4.48 -6.71
C PHE A 16 -3.43 3.58 -7.43
N LEU A 17 -3.18 3.25 -8.71
CA LEU A 17 -4.05 2.36 -9.47
C LEU A 17 -4.05 0.92 -8.97
N ARG A 18 -2.88 0.38 -8.58
CA ARG A 18 -2.78 -0.96 -7.98
C ARG A 18 -3.59 -1.05 -6.67
N GLN A 19 -3.63 0.04 -5.91
CA GLN A 19 -4.28 0.06 -4.60
C GLN A 19 -5.81 0.05 -4.66
N ARG A 20 -6.41 0.33 -5.83
CA ARG A 20 -7.88 0.31 -6.03
C ARG A 20 -8.50 -1.08 -5.93
N ASP A 21 -7.71 -2.15 -5.96
CA ASP A 21 -8.15 -3.51 -5.69
C ASP A 21 -7.32 -4.12 -4.53
N PRO A 22 -7.76 -3.94 -3.27
CA PRO A 22 -7.02 -4.39 -2.10
C PRO A 22 -6.75 -5.90 -2.08
N ALA A 23 -7.61 -6.71 -2.71
CA ALA A 23 -7.46 -8.17 -2.75
C ALA A 23 -6.29 -8.61 -3.65
N ARG A 24 -5.85 -7.75 -4.57
CA ARG A 24 -4.73 -7.99 -5.49
C ARG A 24 -3.57 -7.00 -5.30
N ALA A 25 -3.66 -6.14 -4.30
CA ALA A 25 -2.65 -5.13 -4.03
C ALA A 25 -1.38 -5.77 -3.42
N ASP A 26 -0.23 -5.43 -3.99
CA ASP A 26 1.08 -5.72 -3.42
C ASP A 26 1.41 -4.70 -2.33
N TRP A 27 0.91 -4.96 -1.12
CA TRP A 27 1.06 -4.06 0.02
C TRP A 27 2.51 -3.95 0.51
N ASP A 28 3.25 -5.06 0.54
CA ASP A 28 4.65 -5.06 0.98
C ASP A 28 5.52 -4.27 0.01
N GLY A 29 5.31 -4.43 -1.31
CA GLY A 29 5.99 -3.65 -2.31
C GLY A 29 5.62 -2.16 -2.26
N PHE A 30 4.36 -1.84 -1.97
CA PHE A 30 3.93 -0.45 -1.80
C PHE A 30 4.61 0.23 -0.61
N VAL A 31 4.62 -0.43 0.55
CA VAL A 31 5.27 0.10 1.75
C VAL A 31 6.78 0.23 1.53
N ALA A 32 7.43 -0.78 0.95
CA ALA A 32 8.85 -0.73 0.64
C ALA A 32 9.20 0.44 -0.29
N TRP A 33 8.33 0.73 -1.28
CA TRP A 33 8.51 1.89 -2.15
C TRP A 33 8.33 3.21 -1.38
N LEU A 34 7.31 3.34 -0.52
CA LEU A 34 7.11 4.55 0.30
C LEU A 34 8.28 4.82 1.25
N GLU A 35 8.83 3.79 1.87
CA GLU A 35 9.92 3.91 2.85
C GLU A 35 11.28 4.19 2.22
N ALA A 36 11.45 3.90 0.92
CA ALA A 36 12.70 4.11 0.20
C ALA A 36 13.10 5.60 0.07
N ASP A 37 12.12 6.50 -0.03
CA ASP A 37 12.35 7.94 -0.12
C ASP A 37 11.12 8.72 0.38
N PRO A 38 11.25 9.66 1.34
CA PRO A 38 10.15 10.54 1.76
C PRO A 38 9.44 11.28 0.61
N ALA A 39 10.13 11.55 -0.51
CA ALA A 39 9.54 12.18 -1.70
C ALA A 39 8.47 11.29 -2.36
N HIS A 40 8.56 9.96 -2.23
CA HIS A 40 7.55 9.05 -2.77
C HIS A 40 6.19 9.23 -2.10
N ASN A 41 6.19 9.43 -0.77
CA ASN A 41 4.95 9.72 -0.04
C ASN A 41 4.31 11.03 -0.52
N VAL A 42 5.11 12.09 -0.68
CA VAL A 42 4.62 13.37 -1.22
C VAL A 42 4.03 13.21 -2.62
N ALA A 43 4.68 12.43 -3.49
CA ALA A 43 4.19 12.16 -4.84
C ALA A 43 2.89 11.33 -4.84
N TYR A 44 2.79 10.33 -3.98
CA TYR A 44 1.59 9.50 -3.83
C TYR A 44 0.40 10.30 -3.32
N GLU A 45 0.59 11.09 -2.26
CA GLU A 45 -0.44 11.97 -1.70
C GLU A 45 -0.92 13.00 -2.73
N ALA A 46 -0.03 13.55 -3.56
CA ALA A 46 -0.42 14.45 -4.64
C ALA A 46 -1.32 13.78 -5.69
N VAL A 47 -1.10 12.49 -5.99
CA VAL A 47 -1.99 11.72 -6.89
C VAL A 47 -3.34 11.45 -6.22
N ALA A 48 -3.33 11.04 -4.94
CA ALA A 48 -4.54 10.77 -4.20
C ALA A 48 -5.43 12.02 -4.07
N LEU A 49 -4.82 13.17 -3.77
CA LEU A 49 -5.52 14.45 -3.73
C LEU A 49 -6.13 14.83 -5.09
N ALA A 50 -5.40 14.58 -6.18
CA ALA A 50 -5.92 14.85 -7.52
C ALA A 50 -7.11 13.93 -7.90
N ASP A 51 -7.13 12.66 -7.46
CA ASP A 51 -8.30 11.77 -7.66
C ASP A 51 -9.51 12.28 -6.86
N ASP A 52 -9.31 12.75 -5.63
CA ASP A 52 -10.35 13.33 -4.77
C ASP A 52 -10.94 14.62 -5.38
N GLU A 53 -10.11 15.52 -5.89
CA GLU A 53 -10.55 16.76 -6.56
C GLU A 53 -11.38 16.49 -7.83
N LEU A 54 -11.16 15.35 -8.48
CA LEU A 54 -11.89 14.94 -9.69
C LEU A 54 -13.22 14.26 -9.39
N GLU A 55 -13.40 13.71 -8.19
CA GLU A 55 -14.58 12.94 -7.78
C GLU A 55 -15.91 13.66 -8.05
N PRO A 56 -16.07 14.97 -7.71
CA PRO A 56 -17.33 15.69 -7.95
C PRO A 56 -17.70 15.83 -9.43
N TRP A 57 -16.73 15.74 -10.34
CA TRP A 57 -16.91 15.96 -11.77
C TRP A 57 -17.20 14.67 -12.53
N ILE A 58 -16.62 13.56 -12.09
CA ILE A 58 -16.73 12.26 -12.74
C ILE A 58 -18.00 11.52 -12.25
N GLY A 59 -18.47 11.86 -11.05
CA GLY A 59 -19.57 11.22 -10.35
C GLY A 59 -19.19 9.82 -9.86
N ASP A 60 -20.02 9.23 -9.00
CA ASP A 60 -19.78 7.87 -8.51
C ASP A 60 -20.07 6.83 -9.62
N ARG A 61 -19.04 6.57 -10.44
CA ARG A 61 -19.01 5.47 -11.42
C ARG A 61 -18.37 4.21 -10.84
N ARG A 62 -18.03 4.22 -9.54
CA ARG A 62 -17.46 3.05 -8.89
C ARG A 62 -18.58 2.01 -8.77
N PRO A 63 -18.34 0.73 -9.12
CA PRO A 63 -19.22 -0.33 -8.67
C PRO A 63 -19.36 -0.20 -7.15
N ALA A 64 -20.57 -0.33 -6.61
CA ALA A 64 -20.78 -0.23 -5.18
C ALA A 64 -19.78 -1.14 -4.44
N ASP A 65 -18.85 -0.55 -3.69
CA ASP A 65 -17.94 -1.27 -2.83
C ASP A 65 -18.80 -1.90 -1.73
N ILE A 66 -19.17 -3.17 -1.90
CA ILE A 66 -19.83 -3.94 -0.83
C ILE A 66 -18.72 -4.25 0.17
N PRO A 67 -18.74 -3.69 1.40
CA PRO A 67 -17.71 -3.98 2.37
C PRO A 67 -17.78 -5.47 2.74
N SER A 68 -16.88 -6.28 2.16
CA SER A 68 -16.66 -7.65 2.63
C SER A 68 -15.74 -7.54 3.83
N ASN A 69 -16.34 -7.34 5.00
CA ASN A 69 -15.62 -7.45 6.26
C ASN A 69 -15.25 -8.93 6.47
N ASP A 70 -14.18 -9.39 5.81
CA ASP A 70 -13.63 -10.74 5.92
C ASP A 70 -12.98 -11.01 7.29
N ASN A 71 -13.30 -10.20 8.30
CA ASN A 71 -13.19 -10.52 9.72
C ASN A 71 -14.14 -11.66 10.11
N ILE A 72 -14.22 -12.73 9.31
CA ILE A 72 -14.66 -14.03 9.83
C ILE A 72 -13.58 -14.37 10.85
N PRO A 73 -13.88 -14.45 12.16
CA PRO A 73 -12.93 -15.03 13.09
C PRO A 73 -12.74 -16.47 12.62
N HIS A 74 -11.64 -16.73 11.89
CA HIS A 74 -11.14 -18.08 11.73
C HIS A 74 -11.06 -18.58 13.17
N ARG A 75 -11.93 -19.53 13.54
CA ARG A 75 -11.89 -20.18 14.85
C ARG A 75 -10.46 -20.63 15.00
N ALA A 76 -9.67 -19.89 15.78
CA ALA A 76 -8.27 -20.17 15.97
C ALA A 76 -8.24 -21.61 16.47
N HIS A 77 -7.80 -22.53 15.61
CA HIS A 77 -7.47 -23.86 16.06
C HIS A 77 -6.36 -23.63 17.06
N ALA A 78 -6.73 -23.68 18.35
CA ALA A 78 -5.83 -23.49 19.46
C ALA A 78 -4.76 -24.57 19.35
N ARG A 79 -3.64 -24.23 18.72
CA ARG A 79 -2.47 -25.10 18.68
C ARG A 79 -1.65 -24.81 19.94
N PRO A 80 -1.36 -25.83 20.76
CA PRO A 80 -0.74 -25.63 22.06
C PRO A 80 0.68 -25.05 21.88
N ARG A 81 0.94 -23.98 22.64
CA ARG A 81 2.25 -23.32 22.77
C ARG A 81 3.27 -24.31 23.35
N TRP A 82 4.20 -24.77 22.51
CA TRP A 82 5.47 -25.34 22.95
C TRP A 82 6.60 -24.84 22.03
N LEU A 83 7.36 -23.89 22.58
CA LEU A 83 8.80 -23.64 22.45
C LEU A 83 9.53 -24.05 21.16
N ALA A 84 10.01 -23.06 20.40
CA ALA A 84 11.29 -23.01 19.67
C ALA A 84 11.33 -21.69 18.89
N GLY A 85 12.34 -20.82 18.88
CA GLY A 85 13.67 -20.78 19.47
C GLY A 85 14.27 -19.43 19.05
N MET A 86 15.16 -18.87 19.87
CA MET A 86 15.96 -17.69 19.53
C MET A 86 16.81 -17.94 18.28
N ALA A 87 16.98 -16.92 17.44
CA ALA A 87 18.26 -16.65 16.80
C ALA A 87 18.36 -15.17 16.41
N ALA A 88 19.36 -14.51 16.98
CA ALA A 88 19.77 -13.15 16.69
C ALA A 88 20.57 -13.05 15.38
N SER A 89 20.60 -11.86 14.78
CA SER A 89 21.68 -11.37 13.89
C SER A 89 21.53 -9.83 13.86
N VAL A 90 22.20 -9.11 14.75
CA VAL A 90 23.53 -8.45 14.65
C VAL A 90 23.55 -7.27 13.68
N ALA A 91 23.82 -6.10 14.27
CA ALA A 91 24.08 -4.82 13.65
C ALA A 91 25.52 -4.71 13.11
N ILE A 92 25.67 -3.89 12.05
CA ILE A 92 26.82 -3.04 11.66
C ILE A 92 28.09 -3.71 11.08
N LEU A 93 28.38 -3.37 9.81
CA LEU A 93 29.59 -2.69 9.23
C LEU A 93 29.54 -2.89 7.69
N VAL A 94 29.78 -1.91 6.83
CA VAL A 94 30.97 -1.05 6.66
C VAL A 94 30.58 0.36 6.23
#